data_AF-A0A6B2FY59-F1
#
_entry.id   AF-A0A6B2FY59-F1
#
_cell.length_a   1.000
_cell.length_b   1.000
_cell.length_c   1.000
_cell.angle_alpha   90.00
_cell.angle_beta   90.00
_cell.angle_gamma   90.00
#
_symmetry.space_group_name_H-M   'P 1'
#
loop_
_entity.id
_entity.type
_entity.pdbx_description
1 polymer ?
#
loop_
_entity_poly.entity_id
_entity_poly.type
_entity_poly.pdbx_seq_one_letter_code
_entity_poly.pdbx_strand_id
1 'polypeptide(L)'
;MIGEGESQCVIISGESGAGKTVSAKYVMNYVIKVSGGELNVQRVKDIILQSNPLLEAFGNAKTLRNDNSSRFGKYVEILFKAGGTPEGGRITNFLLEKVKGLSPK
;
A
#
# COMPACT_ATOMS: atom_id res chain seq x y z
N MET A 1 6.79 -6.40 17.02
CA MET A 1 7.83 -6.39 15.97
C MET A 1 9.24 -6.55 16.54
N ILE A 2 9.80 -5.59 17.29
CA ILE A 2 11.17 -5.74 17.86
C ILE A 2 11.16 -6.40 19.25
N GLY A 3 10.23 -6.02 20.14
CA GLY A 3 10.14 -6.61 21.48
C GLY A 3 9.78 -8.10 21.46
N GLU A 4 8.66 -8.45 20.82
CA GLU A 4 8.15 -9.83 20.74
C GLU A 4 8.64 -10.59 19.48
N GLY A 5 9.36 -9.95 18.57
CA GLY A 5 9.77 -10.60 17.30
C GLY A 5 8.63 -10.91 16.31
N GLU A 6 7.39 -10.53 16.59
CA GLU A 6 6.23 -10.89 15.77
C GLU A 6 5.90 -9.91 14.62
N SER A 7 5.39 -10.47 13.52
CA SER A 7 4.82 -9.73 12.38
C SER A 7 3.63 -8.87 12.80
N GLN A 8 3.54 -7.65 12.25
CA GLN A 8 2.47 -6.71 12.56
C GLN A 8 1.70 -6.35 11.29
N CYS A 9 0.37 -6.19 11.41
CA CYS A 9 -0.49 -5.78 10.31
C CYS A 9 -1.33 -4.57 10.72
N VAL A 10 -1.33 -3.53 9.89
CA VAL A 10 -2.18 -2.34 10.06
C VAL A 10 -3.23 -2.34 8.96
N ILE A 11 -4.50 -2.38 9.36
CA ILE A 11 -5.63 -2.36 8.43
C ILE A 11 -6.22 -0.94 8.41
N ILE A 12 -6.29 -0.35 7.22
CA ILE A 12 -6.88 0.98 7.00
C ILE A 12 -8.13 0.82 6.14
N SER A 13 -9.30 1.00 6.76
CA SER A 13 -10.61 0.92 6.12
C SER A 13 -11.27 2.31 6.08
N GLY A 14 -12.30 2.45 5.26
CA GLY A 14 -13.04 3.71 5.09
C GLY A 14 -13.59 3.88 3.68
N GLU A 15 -14.48 4.85 3.52
CA GLU A 15 -15.10 5.16 2.23
C GLU A 15 -14.10 5.73 1.21
N SER A 16 -14.52 5.77 -0.04
CA SER A 16 -13.74 6.38 -1.11
C SER A 16 -13.51 7.86 -0.81
N GLY A 17 -12.27 8.34 -0.89
CA GLY A 17 -11.92 9.73 -0.53
C GLY A 17 -11.61 9.97 0.95
N ALA A 18 -11.79 9.01 1.85
CA ALA A 18 -11.53 9.17 3.30
C ALA A 18 -10.03 9.31 3.70
N GLY A 19 -9.11 9.47 2.74
CA GLY A 19 -7.69 9.65 3.04
C GLY A 19 -6.93 8.36 3.41
N LYS A 20 -7.45 7.17 3.07
CA LYS A 20 -6.80 5.88 3.38
C LYS A 20 -5.35 5.79 2.86
N THR A 21 -5.13 6.17 1.60
CA THR A 21 -3.81 6.16 0.96
C THR A 21 -2.82 7.09 1.65
N VAL A 22 -3.30 8.28 2.06
CA VAL A 22 -2.50 9.28 2.77
C VAL A 22 -2.13 8.77 4.17
N SER A 23 -3.10 8.18 4.88
CA SER A 23 -2.88 7.57 6.20
C SER A 23 -1.86 6.43 6.15
N ALA A 24 -1.98 5.54 5.15
CA ALA A 24 -1.03 4.45 4.93
C ALA A 24 0.40 4.96 4.73
N LYS A 25 0.56 6.05 3.95
CA LYS A 25 1.84 6.70 3.71
C LYS A 25 2.46 7.26 5.00
N TYR A 26 1.66 7.87 5.87
CA TYR A 26 2.14 8.41 7.15
C TYR A 26 2.59 7.32 8.12
N VAL A 27 1.78 6.25 8.28
CA VAL A 27 2.14 5.10 9.13
C VAL A 27 3.44 4.48 8.64
N MET A 28 3.55 4.23 7.35
CA MET A 28 4.74 3.66 6.74
C MET A 28 5.98 4.54 6.96
N ASN A 29 5.89 5.84 6.68
CA ASN A 29 7.00 6.78 6.92
C ASN A 29 7.43 6.83 8.39
N TYR A 30 6.48 6.74 9.31
CA TYR A 30 6.77 6.74 10.74
C TYR A 30 7.56 5.50 11.15
N VAL A 31 7.05 4.30 10.82
CA VAL A 31 7.71 3.01 11.12
C VAL A 31 9.13 3.01 10.56
N ILE A 32 9.26 3.43 9.30
CA ILE A 32 10.54 3.59 8.62
C ILE A 32 11.51 4.50 9.37
N LYS A 33 11.05 5.67 9.82
CA LYS A 33 11.88 6.69 10.46
C LYS A 33 12.40 6.21 11.82
N VAL A 34 11.59 5.47 12.56
CA VAL A 34 11.99 4.93 13.87
C VAL A 34 12.86 3.68 13.76
N SER A 35 12.86 2.99 12.62
CA SER A 35 13.68 1.79 12.36
C SER A 35 15.13 2.07 11.89
N GLY A 36 15.54 3.33 11.73
CA GLY A 36 16.94 3.73 11.60
C GLY A 36 17.69 3.33 10.31
N GLY A 37 16.99 2.95 9.23
CA GLY A 37 17.62 2.39 8.01
C GLY A 37 17.53 3.28 6.76
N GLU A 38 18.06 4.50 6.75
CA GLU A 38 17.79 5.53 5.72
C GLU A 38 17.89 5.08 4.23
N LEU A 39 18.90 4.29 3.85
CA LEU A 39 19.14 3.94 2.43
C LEU A 39 18.17 2.88 1.89
N ASN A 40 17.97 1.76 2.60
CA ASN A 40 17.05 0.70 2.17
C ASN A 40 15.59 1.15 2.31
N VAL A 41 15.33 2.04 3.27
CA VAL A 41 14.07 2.74 3.47
C VAL A 41 13.63 3.53 2.23
N GLN A 42 14.54 4.34 1.67
CA GLN A 42 14.24 5.20 0.52
C GLN A 42 13.78 4.33 -0.65
N ARG A 43 14.49 3.21 -0.87
CA ARG A 43 14.16 2.25 -1.93
C ARG A 43 12.76 1.65 -1.78
N VAL A 44 12.37 1.21 -0.58
CA VAL A 44 11.02 0.66 -0.34
C VAL A 44 9.95 1.73 -0.55
N LYS A 45 10.18 2.93 -0.05
CA LYS A 45 9.29 4.09 -0.24
C LYS A 45 9.12 4.43 -1.72
N ASP A 46 10.22 4.45 -2.48
CA ASP A 46 10.21 4.79 -3.91
C ASP A 46 9.42 3.76 -4.72
N ILE A 47 9.61 2.47 -4.46
CA ILE A 47 8.85 1.40 -5.11
C ILE A 47 7.35 1.58 -4.86
N ILE A 48 6.96 1.95 -3.64
CA ILE A 48 5.55 2.14 -3.27
C ILE A 48 4.96 3.38 -3.92
N LEU A 49 5.71 4.49 -3.95
CA LEU A 49 5.28 5.72 -4.61
C LEU A 49 5.17 5.54 -6.13
N GLN A 50 6.12 4.85 -6.75
CA GLN A 50 6.12 4.57 -8.18
C GLN A 50 5.04 3.55 -8.58
N SER A 51 4.66 2.64 -7.67
CA SER A 51 3.56 1.70 -7.92
C SER A 51 2.20 2.39 -7.98
N ASN A 52 2.01 3.52 -7.28
CA ASN A 52 0.69 4.14 -7.14
C ASN A 52 0.08 4.56 -8.48
N PRO A 53 0.76 5.33 -9.36
CA PRO A 53 0.21 5.69 -10.66
C PRO A 53 -0.22 4.48 -11.51
N LEU A 54 0.56 3.39 -11.45
CA LEU A 54 0.25 2.16 -12.18
C LEU A 54 -1.01 1.48 -11.62
N LEU A 55 -1.12 1.40 -10.29
CA LEU A 55 -2.28 0.81 -9.62
C LEU A 55 -3.53 1.66 -9.78
N GLU A 56 -3.38 2.99 -9.75
CA GLU A 56 -4.48 3.91 -10.03
C GLU A 56 -4.95 3.78 -11.48
N ALA A 57 -4.04 3.66 -12.45
CA ALA A 57 -4.41 3.47 -13.85
C ALA A 57 -5.16 2.15 -14.12
N PHE A 58 -4.83 1.07 -13.42
CA PHE A 58 -5.51 -0.24 -13.61
C PHE A 58 -6.72 -0.46 -12.70
N GLY A 59 -6.77 0.19 -11.53
CA GLY A 59 -7.71 -0.16 -10.46
C GLY A 59 -8.60 0.99 -9.98
N ASN A 60 -8.35 2.23 -10.42
CA ASN A 60 -9.29 3.31 -10.17
C ASN A 60 -10.33 3.36 -11.28
N ALA A 61 -11.58 3.43 -10.88
CA ALA A 61 -12.69 3.68 -11.77
C ALA A 61 -13.41 4.94 -11.32
N LYS A 62 -13.83 5.76 -12.29
CA LYS A 62 -14.80 6.82 -12.04
C LYS A 62 -16.12 6.20 -11.64
N THR A 63 -16.63 6.61 -10.49
CA THR A 63 -17.97 6.24 -10.00
C THR A 63 -18.86 7.48 -10.01
N LEU A 64 -20.18 7.30 -9.85
CA LEU A 64 -21.14 8.41 -9.77
C LEU A 64 -20.85 9.40 -8.61
N ARG A 65 -20.05 9.01 -7.61
CA ARG A 65 -19.80 9.79 -6.39
C ARG A 65 -18.33 10.17 -6.18
N ASN A 66 -17.39 9.53 -6.88
CA ASN A 66 -15.97 9.83 -6.80
C ASN A 66 -15.30 9.53 -8.14
N ASP A 67 -14.62 10.54 -8.68
CA ASP A 67 -13.89 10.46 -9.94
C ASP A 67 -12.65 9.56 -9.89
N ASN A 68 -12.10 9.30 -8.69
CA ASN A 68 -10.90 8.48 -8.51
C ASN A 68 -11.10 7.42 -7.41
N SER A 69 -12.07 6.51 -7.60
CA SER A 69 -12.39 5.47 -6.63
C SER A 69 -11.57 4.20 -6.87
N SER A 70 -10.63 3.89 -5.98
CA SER A 70 -9.92 2.61 -5.99
C SER A 70 -10.88 1.45 -5.70
N ARG A 71 -10.96 0.48 -6.62
CA ARG A 71 -11.78 -0.73 -6.48
C ARG A 71 -10.91 -1.99 -6.28
N PHE A 72 -9.72 -1.78 -5.73
CA PHE A 72 -8.76 -2.81 -5.37
C PHE A 72 -8.31 -2.61 -3.91
N GLY A 73 -8.07 -3.72 -3.23
CA GLY A 73 -7.30 -3.74 -1.98
C GLY A 73 -5.82 -3.65 -2.31
N LYS A 74 -5.08 -2.84 -1.55
CA LYS A 74 -3.62 -2.77 -1.62
C LYS A 74 -3.05 -3.27 -0.30
N TYR A 75 -2.23 -4.32 -0.37
CA TYR A 75 -1.47 -4.82 0.77
C TYR A 75 0.01 -4.53 0.54
N VAL A 76 0.63 -3.91 1.53
CA VAL A 76 2.02 -3.47 1.46
C VAL A 76 2.74 -4.05 2.65
N GLU A 77 3.78 -4.83 2.36
CA GLU A 77 4.61 -5.52 3.32
C GLU A 77 5.97 -4.83 3.38
N ILE A 78 6.48 -4.61 4.59
CA ILE A 78 7.86 -4.19 4.83
C ILE A 78 8.53 -5.36 5.55
N LEU A 79 9.62 -5.86 4.97
CA LEU A 79 10.41 -6.93 5.56
C LEU A 79 11.54 -6.32 6.38
N PHE A 80 11.65 -6.77 7.63
CA PHE A 80 12.70 -6.35 8.56
C PHE A 80 13.60 -7.54 8.88
N LYS A 81 14.90 -7.27 9.05
CA LYS A 81 15.84 -8.24 9.63
C LYS A 81 15.63 -8.37 11.12
N ALA A 82 16.20 -9.43 11.71
CA ALA A 82 16.21 -9.66 13.15
C ALA A 82 16.75 -8.47 13.98
N GLY A 83 17.54 -7.58 13.37
CA GLY A 83 18.03 -6.34 13.99
C GLY A 83 17.11 -5.12 13.84
N GLY A 84 15.87 -5.27 13.37
CA GLY A 84 14.91 -4.16 13.19
C GLY A 84 15.19 -3.26 11.99
N THR A 85 16.19 -3.59 11.16
CA THR A 85 16.53 -2.85 9.94
C THR A 85 15.67 -3.34 8.76
N PRO A 86 15.08 -2.42 7.98
CA PRO A 86 14.30 -2.79 6.81
C PRO A 86 15.23 -3.33 5.70
N GLU A 87 14.87 -4.51 5.18
CA GLU A 87 15.59 -5.19 4.09
C GLU A 87 14.90 -5.00 2.76
N GLY A 88 13.56 -4.92 2.75
CA GLY A 88 12.80 -4.80 1.52
C GLY A 88 11.30 -4.64 1.76
N GLY A 89 10.54 -4.78 0.69
CA GLY A 89 9.09 -4.68 0.73
C GLY A 89 8.43 -5.44 -0.41
N ARG A 90 7.17 -5.83 -0.20
CA ARG A 90 6.34 -6.46 -1.22
C ARG A 90 5.01 -5.72 -1.31
N ILE A 91 4.48 -5.57 -2.51
CA ILE A 91 3.14 -5.03 -2.73
C ILE A 91 2.31 -6.15 -3.35
N THR A 92 1.20 -6.48 -2.70
CA THR A 92 0.22 -7.43 -3.20
C THR A 92 -1.09 -6.70 -3.43
N ASN A 93 -1.61 -6.81 -4.65
CA ASN A 93 -2.87 -6.18 -5.03
C ASN A 93 -3.97 -7.23 -4.99
N PHE A 94 -5.08 -6.89 -4.36
CA PHE A 94 -6.29 -7.68 -4.33
C PHE A 94 -7.33 -6.98 -5.18
N LEU A 95 -7.54 -7.46 -6.41
CA LEU A 95 -8.61 -6.95 -7.27
C LEU A 95 -9.95 -7.44 -6.72
N LEU A 96 -10.78 -6.53 -6.21
CA LEU A 96 -12.08 -6.87 -5.61
C LEU A 96 -13.22 -6.82 -6.62
N GLU A 97 -13.06 -6.15 -7.76
CA GLU A 97 -14.03 -6.17 -8.85
C GLU A 97 -13.45 -6.79 -10.12
N LYS A 98 -14.05 -7.90 -10.56
CA LYS A 98 -13.92 -8.39 -11.93
C LYS A 98 -14.50 -7.30 -12.83
N VAL A 99 -13.66 -6.65 -13.64
CA VAL A 99 -14.12 -5.66 -14.63
C VAL A 99 -15.11 -6.38 -15.56
N LYS A 100 -16.41 -6.14 -15.37
CA LYS A 100 -17.46 -6.60 -16.29
C LYS A 100 -17.38 -5.74 -17.55
N GLY A 101 -16.47 -6.10 -18.44
CA GLY A 101 -16.25 -5.35 -19.66
C GLY A 101 -15.52 -6.19 -20.69
N LEU A 102 -16.19 -7.25 -21.15
CA LEU A 102 -16.00 -7.92 -22.45
C LEU A 102 -16.99 -9.11 -22.49
N SER A 103 -18.28 -8.80 -22.52
CA SER A 103 -19.26 -9.72 -23.11
C SER A 103 -19.27 -9.43 -24.61
N PRO A 104 -18.73 -10.32 -25.47
CA PRO A 104 -18.84 -10.14 -26.91
C PRO A 104 -20.33 -10.18 -27.28
N LYS A 105 -20.76 -9.18 -28.05
CA LYS A 105 -22.01 -9.27 -28.81
C LYS A 105 -21.80 -10.16 -30.01
#